data_AF-A0A9E4KYF2-F1
#
_entry.id   AF-A0A9E4KYF2-F1
#
_cell.length_a   1.000
_cell.length_b   1.000
_cell.length_c   1.000
_cell.angle_alpha   90.00
_cell.angle_beta   90.00
_cell.angle_gamma   90.00
#
_symmetry.space_group_name_H-M   'P 1'
#
loop_
_entity.id
_entity.type
_entity.pdbx_description
1 polymer ?
#
loop_
_entity_poly.entity_id
_entity_poly.type
_entity_poly.pdbx_seq_one_letter_code
_entity_poly.pdbx_strand_id
1 'polypeptide(L)'
;MNADRDDERYQDILKKIAEGRPFGSRRREPLPQTPHDRALDRINAVDALAQLARRDYRHALCYGPKSLRGPAWSAALVWYHHKGYHGYQTLYLLGVWAHYDEDRIILSIAERQLPYRAPVYDAGVYRVAIRNNFSLYYGDPGGPPDGGDNLLHRCRFQESERLTHRQTLRELVGQWQLKLERS
;
A
#
# COMPACT_ATOMS: atom_id res chain seq x y z
N MET A 1 7.75 -33.23 -7.64
CA MET A 1 7.95 -33.20 -6.17
C MET A 1 7.93 -31.75 -5.64
N ASN A 2 6.93 -30.95 -6.05
CA ASN A 2 6.76 -29.54 -5.67
C ASN A 2 5.35 -29.25 -5.09
N ALA A 3 4.36 -30.12 -5.32
CA ALA A 3 2.97 -29.91 -4.90
C ALA A 3 2.80 -29.92 -3.36
N ASP A 4 3.48 -30.83 -2.65
CA ASP A 4 3.35 -30.93 -1.18
C ASP A 4 3.82 -29.67 -0.45
N ARG A 5 4.87 -29.00 -0.95
CA ARG A 5 5.39 -27.75 -0.34
C ARG A 5 4.47 -26.55 -0.57
N ASP A 6 3.78 -26.53 -1.71
CA ASP A 6 2.84 -25.47 -2.06
C ASP A 6 1.53 -25.61 -1.26
N ASP A 7 1.09 -26.85 -1.00
CA ASP A 7 -0.07 -27.17 -0.16
C ASP A 7 0.18 -26.87 1.33
N GLU A 8 1.35 -27.20 1.89
CA GLU A 8 1.71 -26.83 3.26
C GLU A 8 1.70 -25.30 3.46
N ARG A 9 2.28 -24.57 2.50
CA ARG A 9 2.30 -23.10 2.53
C ARG A 9 0.91 -22.50 2.40
N TYR A 10 0.02 -23.13 1.64
CA TYR A 10 -1.38 -22.74 1.50
C TYR A 10 -2.17 -22.95 2.79
N GLN A 11 -1.99 -24.10 3.44
CA GLN A 11 -2.61 -24.39 4.75
C GLN A 11 -2.14 -23.40 5.83
N ASP A 12 -0.86 -23.01 5.83
CA ASP A 12 -0.33 -21.99 6.72
C ASP A 12 -0.93 -20.59 6.48
N ILE A 13 -1.19 -20.24 5.22
CA ILE A 13 -1.87 -18.99 4.85
C ILE A 13 -3.31 -19.00 5.38
N LEU A 14 -4.05 -20.09 5.17
CA LEU A 14 -5.43 -20.25 5.66
C LEU A 14 -5.50 -20.23 7.19
N LYS A 15 -4.54 -20.88 7.85
CA LYS A 15 -4.44 -20.89 9.32
C LYS A 15 -4.20 -19.49 9.88
N LYS A 16 -3.30 -18.70 9.28
CA LYS A 16 -3.08 -17.29 9.66
C LYS A 16 -4.30 -16.39 9.45
N ILE A 17 -5.14 -16.69 8.45
CA ILE A 17 -6.41 -15.99 8.23
C ILE A 17 -7.43 -16.37 9.31
N ALA A 18 -7.53 -17.66 9.63
CA ALA A 18 -8.42 -18.17 10.67
C ALA A 18 -8.01 -17.71 12.09
N GLU A 19 -6.71 -17.52 12.33
CA GLU A 19 -6.15 -16.91 13.54
C GLU A 19 -6.35 -15.38 13.59
N GLY A 20 -7.04 -14.80 12.60
CA GLY A 20 -7.50 -13.41 12.62
C GLY A 20 -8.16 -13.07 13.95
N ARG A 21 -7.68 -11.99 14.59
CA ARG A 21 -7.94 -11.68 16.00
C ARG A 21 -9.41 -11.82 16.39
N PRO A 22 -9.73 -12.42 17.56
CA PRO A 22 -11.08 -12.44 18.09
C PRO A 22 -11.62 -11.02 18.25
N PHE A 23 -12.90 -10.87 17.90
CA PHE A 23 -13.68 -9.66 18.11
C PHE A 23 -13.62 -9.30 19.61
N GLY A 24 -13.10 -8.12 19.95
CA GLY A 24 -12.92 -7.68 21.35
C GLY A 24 -11.49 -7.72 21.92
N SER A 25 -10.47 -8.08 21.12
CA SER A 25 -9.08 -7.91 21.54
C SER A 25 -8.75 -6.44 21.86
N ARG A 26 -8.00 -6.19 22.96
CA ARG A 26 -7.62 -4.83 23.40
C ARG A 26 -7.06 -4.02 22.23
N ARG A 27 -7.63 -2.84 22.01
CA ARG A 27 -7.13 -1.83 21.07
C ARG A 27 -5.66 -1.60 21.44
N ARG A 28 -4.74 -1.91 20.52
CA ARG A 28 -3.31 -1.64 20.74
C ARG A 28 -3.19 -0.16 21.13
N GLU A 29 -2.51 0.11 22.22
CA GLU A 29 -2.14 1.48 22.55
C GLU A 29 -1.39 2.07 21.35
N PRO A 30 -1.71 3.32 20.95
CA PRO A 30 -1.07 3.94 19.81
C PRO A 30 0.43 4.02 20.07
N LEU A 31 1.22 3.38 19.20
CA LEU A 31 2.68 3.50 19.22
C LEU A 31 3.07 4.98 19.12
N PRO A 32 4.12 5.41 19.83
CA PRO A 32 4.59 6.78 19.76
C PRO A 32 4.86 7.17 18.30
N GLN A 33 4.53 8.42 17.96
CA GLN A 33 4.67 8.93 16.61
C GLN A 33 6.15 9.10 16.26
N THR A 34 6.58 8.53 15.14
CA THR A 34 7.95 8.66 14.63
C THR A 34 8.12 9.94 13.79
N PRO A 35 9.35 10.39 13.52
CA PRO A 35 9.59 11.52 12.60
C PRO A 35 8.99 11.30 11.21
N HIS A 36 8.97 10.07 10.72
CA HIS A 36 8.37 9.70 9.43
C HIS A 36 6.85 9.87 9.43
N ASP A 37 6.18 9.46 10.52
CA ASP A 37 4.74 9.65 10.67
C ASP A 37 4.40 11.15 10.67
N ARG A 38 5.19 11.96 11.38
CA ARG A 38 5.03 13.41 11.38
C ARG A 38 5.19 14.00 9.99
N ALA A 39 6.20 13.58 9.23
CA ALA A 39 6.39 14.06 7.86
C ALA A 39 5.17 13.76 6.97
N LEU A 40 4.61 12.55 7.05
CA LEU A 40 3.41 12.16 6.31
C LEU A 40 2.16 12.93 6.75
N ASP A 41 1.98 13.14 8.05
CA ASP A 41 0.87 13.93 8.60
C ASP A 41 0.98 15.40 8.18
N ARG A 42 2.20 15.95 8.17
CA ARG A 42 2.47 17.33 7.74
C ARG A 42 2.16 17.56 6.27
N ILE A 43 2.17 16.53 5.43
CA ILE A 43 1.76 16.62 4.03
C ILE A 43 0.35 16.07 3.75
N ASN A 44 -0.42 15.73 4.80
CA ASN A 44 -1.75 15.14 4.70
C ASN A 44 -1.81 13.91 3.78
N ALA A 45 -0.77 13.06 3.83
CA ALA A 45 -0.62 11.94 2.88
C ALA A 45 -1.81 10.97 2.91
N VAL A 46 -2.26 10.60 4.12
CA VAL A 46 -3.37 9.65 4.30
C VAL A 46 -4.66 10.23 3.74
N ASP A 47 -4.99 11.48 4.03
CA ASP A 47 -6.24 12.10 3.54
C ASP A 47 -6.25 12.26 2.02
N ALA A 48 -5.11 12.62 1.41
CA ALA A 48 -4.99 12.73 -0.04
C ALA A 48 -5.27 11.37 -0.71
N LEU A 49 -4.69 10.29 -0.18
CA LEU A 49 -4.91 8.95 -0.69
C LEU A 49 -6.30 8.39 -0.36
N ALA A 50 -6.90 8.77 0.78
CA ALA A 50 -8.26 8.40 1.15
C ALA A 50 -9.30 8.97 0.19
N GLN A 51 -9.11 10.20 -0.26
CA GLN A 51 -9.97 10.80 -1.29
C GLN A 51 -9.88 10.03 -2.61
N LEU A 52 -8.67 9.60 -3.00
CA LEU A 52 -8.43 8.79 -4.19
C LEU A 52 -9.12 7.43 -4.09
N ALA A 53 -8.98 6.73 -2.97
CA ALA A 53 -9.53 5.38 -2.79
C ALA A 53 -11.06 5.34 -2.69
N ARG A 54 -11.71 6.45 -2.31
CA ARG A 54 -13.18 6.57 -2.21
C ARG A 54 -13.86 6.83 -3.56
N ARG A 55 -13.11 7.15 -4.62
CA ARG A 55 -13.68 7.38 -5.95
C ARG A 55 -13.99 6.07 -6.65
N ASP A 56 -15.05 6.11 -7.46
CA ASP A 56 -15.39 5.02 -8.37
C ASP A 56 -14.68 5.22 -9.71
N TYR A 57 -13.78 4.30 -10.03
CA TYR A 57 -13.08 4.28 -11.32
C TYR A 57 -13.78 3.34 -12.29
N ARG A 58 -13.83 3.72 -13.57
CA ARG A 58 -14.45 2.89 -14.61
C ARG A 58 -13.74 1.54 -14.76
N HIS A 59 -12.41 1.55 -14.73
CA HIS A 59 -11.58 0.39 -15.07
C HIS A 59 -10.77 -0.18 -13.89
N ALA A 60 -10.95 0.33 -12.67
CA ALA A 60 -10.16 -0.11 -11.52
C ALA A 60 -10.97 -0.16 -10.21
N LEU A 61 -10.48 -0.95 -9.26
CA LEU A 61 -10.94 -0.98 -7.88
C LEU A 61 -9.79 -0.56 -6.98
N CYS A 62 -10.04 0.39 -6.08
CA CYS A 62 -9.06 0.89 -5.13
C CYS A 62 -9.41 0.46 -3.70
N TYR A 63 -8.38 0.29 -2.87
CA TYR A 63 -8.48 -0.17 -1.49
C TYR A 63 -7.48 0.57 -0.61
N GLY A 64 -7.94 0.99 0.58
CA GLY A 64 -7.14 1.72 1.55
C GLY A 64 -7.65 3.16 1.73
N PRO A 65 -6.77 4.11 2.12
CA PRO A 65 -5.35 3.94 2.41
C PRO A 65 -5.11 3.14 3.69
N LYS A 66 -3.96 2.47 3.75
CA LYS A 66 -3.46 1.86 4.99
C LYS A 66 -2.12 2.47 5.32
N SER A 67 -1.94 2.80 6.59
CA SER A 67 -0.66 3.24 7.12
C SER A 67 0.18 2.02 7.49
N LEU A 68 1.40 1.95 6.98
CA LEU A 68 2.40 0.94 7.33
C LEU A 68 3.62 1.62 7.96
N ARG A 69 4.32 0.89 8.82
CA ARG A 69 5.53 1.36 9.50
C ARG A 69 6.58 0.25 9.51
N GLY A 70 7.83 0.64 9.34
CA GLY A 70 8.99 -0.18 9.59
C GLY A 70 10.00 0.52 10.51
N PRO A 71 11.19 -0.06 10.72
CA PRO A 71 12.19 0.47 11.65
C PRO A 71 12.65 1.90 11.33
N ALA A 72 12.75 2.24 10.04
CA ALA A 72 13.30 3.52 9.57
C ALA A 72 12.43 4.16 8.46
N TRP A 73 11.12 3.87 8.46
CA TRP A 73 10.19 4.41 7.49
C TRP A 73 8.73 4.31 7.96
N SER A 74 7.90 5.20 7.42
CA SER A 74 6.44 5.12 7.47
C SER A 74 5.89 5.31 6.06
N ALA A 75 4.71 4.74 5.80
CA ALA A 75 4.07 4.82 4.50
C ALA A 75 2.55 4.98 4.63
N ALA A 76 1.95 5.66 3.65
CA ALA A 76 0.52 5.63 3.38
C ALA A 76 0.31 5.06 1.98
N LEU A 77 -0.42 3.95 1.89
CA LEU A 77 -0.51 3.15 0.67
C LEU A 77 -1.97 2.93 0.25
N VAL A 78 -2.24 2.99 -1.05
CA VAL A 78 -3.48 2.55 -1.70
C VAL A 78 -3.14 1.41 -2.64
N TRP A 79 -3.87 0.31 -2.49
CA TRP A 79 -3.81 -0.79 -3.45
C TRP A 79 -4.88 -0.62 -4.49
N TYR A 80 -4.59 -1.02 -5.71
CA TYR A 80 -5.59 -1.04 -6.76
C TYR A 80 -5.33 -2.17 -7.73
N HIS A 81 -6.39 -2.59 -8.42
CA HIS A 81 -6.27 -3.52 -9.53
C HIS A 81 -7.31 -3.19 -10.59
N HIS A 82 -7.06 -3.61 -11.83
CA HIS A 82 -8.01 -3.39 -12.91
C HIS A 82 -9.28 -4.23 -12.71
N LYS A 83 -10.43 -3.73 -13.15
CA LYS A 83 -11.66 -4.51 -13.23
C LYS A 83 -11.55 -5.53 -14.35
N GLY A 84 -12.22 -6.66 -14.19
CA GLY A 84 -12.25 -7.73 -15.19
C GLY A 84 -11.81 -9.06 -14.60
N TYR A 85 -12.02 -10.12 -15.39
CA TYR A 85 -11.83 -11.50 -14.93
C TYR A 85 -10.38 -11.79 -14.52
N HIS A 86 -9.37 -11.16 -15.11
CA HIS A 86 -7.96 -11.38 -14.77
C HIS A 86 -7.32 -10.24 -13.97
N GLY A 87 -8.10 -9.21 -13.61
CA GLY A 87 -7.56 -8.01 -12.97
C GLY A 87 -6.86 -8.27 -11.64
N TYR A 88 -7.17 -9.39 -10.97
CA TYR A 88 -6.55 -9.79 -9.72
C TYR A 88 -5.11 -10.33 -9.82
N GLN A 89 -4.70 -10.75 -11.02
CA GLN A 89 -3.37 -11.38 -11.21
C GLN A 89 -2.24 -10.40 -10.91
N THR A 90 -2.52 -9.11 -11.05
CA THR A 90 -1.61 -8.03 -10.73
C THR A 90 -2.30 -7.05 -9.81
N LEU A 91 -1.74 -6.89 -8.61
CA LEU A 91 -2.10 -5.80 -7.73
C LEU A 91 -1.08 -4.68 -7.91
N TYR A 92 -1.55 -3.46 -7.94
CA TYR A 92 -0.71 -2.28 -7.95
C TYR A 92 -0.84 -1.54 -6.64
N LEU A 93 0.19 -0.77 -6.31
CA LEU A 93 0.28 -0.02 -5.08
C LEU A 93 0.76 1.38 -5.42
N LEU A 94 -0.06 2.38 -5.11
CA LEU A 94 0.35 3.78 -5.10
C LEU A 94 0.64 4.17 -3.65
N GLY A 95 1.83 4.68 -3.40
CA GLY A 95 2.26 4.99 -2.04
C GLY A 95 2.95 6.33 -1.90
N VAL A 96 2.90 6.82 -0.66
CA VAL A 96 3.76 7.89 -0.18
C VAL A 96 4.55 7.35 1.01
N TRP A 97 5.87 7.37 0.90
CA TRP A 97 6.80 6.91 1.92
C TRP A 97 7.58 8.08 2.49
N ALA A 98 7.76 8.07 3.79
CA ALA A 98 8.76 8.86 4.48
C ALA A 98 9.79 7.90 5.05
N HIS A 99 11.06 8.04 4.67
CA HIS A 99 12.14 7.17 5.14
C HIS A 99 13.42 7.97 5.35
N TYR A 100 14.34 7.41 6.12
CA TYR A 100 15.68 7.98 6.18
C TYR A 100 16.49 7.66 4.92
N ASP A 101 17.28 8.64 4.52
CA ASP A 101 18.44 8.50 3.66
C ASP A 101 19.55 9.26 4.35
N GLU A 102 20.54 8.52 4.85
CA GLU A 102 21.50 8.99 5.86
C GLU A 102 20.76 9.55 7.08
N ASP A 103 20.88 10.86 7.35
CA ASP A 103 20.24 11.56 8.48
C ASP A 103 19.07 12.46 8.05
N ARG A 104 18.56 12.29 6.83
CA ARG A 104 17.51 13.15 6.25
C ARG A 104 16.26 12.35 5.97
N ILE A 105 15.11 12.95 6.28
CA ILE A 105 13.82 12.38 5.87
C ILE A 105 13.63 12.66 4.39
N ILE A 106 13.45 11.61 3.61
CA ILE A 106 13.10 11.64 2.21
C ILE A 106 11.63 11.26 2.06
N LEU A 107 10.91 12.05 1.27
CA LEU A 107 9.60 11.71 0.75
C LEU A 107 9.77 11.05 -0.61
N SER A 108 9.19 9.87 -0.76
CA SER A 108 9.12 9.15 -2.02
C SER A 108 7.67 8.87 -2.36
N ILE A 109 7.28 9.12 -3.61
CA ILE A 109 5.96 8.79 -4.16
C ILE A 109 6.21 7.89 -5.35
N ALA A 110 5.60 6.71 -5.35
CA ALA A 110 5.89 5.68 -6.34
C ALA A 110 4.69 4.76 -6.56
N GLU A 111 4.70 4.11 -7.72
CA GLU A 111 3.85 2.98 -8.03
C GLU A 111 4.66 1.67 -8.03
N ARG A 112 4.15 0.66 -7.34
CA ARG A 112 4.72 -0.70 -7.30
C ARG A 112 3.75 -1.68 -7.92
N GLN A 113 4.26 -2.59 -8.75
CA GLN A 113 3.51 -3.72 -9.29
C GLN A 113 3.80 -4.98 -8.46
N LEU A 114 2.74 -5.65 -8.03
CA LEU A 114 2.79 -6.84 -7.21
C LEU A 114 2.14 -8.01 -7.96
N PRO A 115 2.93 -8.95 -8.50
CA PRO A 115 2.39 -10.15 -9.11
C PRO A 115 1.76 -11.04 -8.03
N TYR A 116 0.66 -11.71 -8.36
CA TYR A 116 0.05 -12.70 -7.48
C TYR A 116 1.03 -13.86 -7.21
N ARG A 117 1.24 -14.22 -5.93
CA ARG A 117 2.23 -15.23 -5.52
C ARG A 117 1.63 -16.42 -4.75
N ALA A 118 0.31 -16.47 -4.58
CA ALA A 118 -0.34 -17.60 -3.91
C ALA A 118 -0.45 -18.81 -4.87
N PRO A 119 -0.26 -20.05 -4.35
CA PRO A 119 -0.16 -21.26 -5.17
C PRO A 119 -1.48 -21.70 -5.81
N VAL A 120 -2.61 -21.44 -5.15
CA VAL A 120 -3.95 -21.76 -5.65
C VAL A 120 -4.81 -20.51 -5.61
N TYR A 121 -5.46 -20.21 -6.75
CA TYR A 121 -6.38 -19.10 -6.86
C TYR A 121 -7.79 -19.50 -6.41
N ASP A 122 -8.31 -18.83 -5.39
CA ASP A 122 -9.71 -18.90 -4.98
C ASP A 122 -10.35 -17.50 -5.06
N ALA A 123 -11.29 -17.32 -5.99
CA ALA A 123 -12.01 -16.06 -6.21
C ALA A 123 -12.89 -15.63 -5.03
N GLY A 124 -13.39 -16.59 -4.24
CA GLY A 124 -14.19 -16.36 -3.04
C GLY A 124 -13.33 -15.84 -1.89
N VAL A 125 -12.20 -16.49 -1.62
CA VAL A 125 -11.23 -16.05 -0.60
C VAL A 125 -10.60 -14.72 -0.98
N TYR A 126 -10.28 -14.51 -2.27
CA TYR A 126 -9.78 -13.24 -2.80
C TYR A 126 -10.71 -12.08 -2.46
N ARG A 127 -12.03 -12.20 -2.71
CA ARG A 127 -13.00 -11.13 -2.44
C ARG A 127 -13.19 -10.83 -0.95
N VAL A 128 -13.04 -11.82 -0.07
CA VAL A 128 -13.25 -11.66 1.38
C VAL A 128 -11.99 -11.18 2.09
N ALA A 129 -10.79 -11.62 1.68
CA ALA A 129 -9.55 -11.38 2.41
C ALA A 129 -8.76 -10.13 1.97
N ILE A 130 -8.94 -9.66 0.73
CA ILE A 130 -8.15 -8.54 0.19
C ILE A 130 -8.32 -7.24 0.97
N ARG A 131 -9.53 -6.98 1.45
CA ARG A 131 -9.80 -5.78 2.24
C ARG A 131 -8.99 -5.73 3.54
N ASN A 132 -8.56 -6.87 4.06
CA ASN A 132 -7.95 -6.97 5.38
C ASN A 132 -6.43 -7.10 5.32
N ASN A 133 -5.87 -7.90 4.39
CA ASN A 133 -4.42 -8.10 4.35
C ASN A 133 -3.84 -8.54 2.99
N PHE A 134 -3.45 -7.57 2.15
CA PHE A 134 -2.79 -7.81 0.85
C PHE A 134 -1.42 -8.49 0.95
N SER A 135 -0.64 -8.24 2.01
CA SER A 135 0.73 -8.76 2.12
C SER A 135 0.80 -10.28 2.12
N LEU A 136 -0.28 -10.95 2.54
CA LEU A 136 -0.38 -12.40 2.58
C LEU A 136 -0.35 -13.05 1.19
N TYR A 137 -0.88 -12.38 0.16
CA TYR A 137 -1.03 -12.93 -1.20
C TYR A 137 0.04 -12.44 -2.18
N TYR A 138 0.61 -11.28 -1.89
CA TYR A 138 1.50 -10.56 -2.80
C TYR A 138 2.94 -10.48 -2.29
N GLY A 139 3.19 -10.85 -1.03
CA GLY A 139 4.54 -10.94 -0.46
C GLY A 139 5.25 -9.59 -0.27
N ASP A 140 4.51 -8.48 -0.26
CA ASP A 140 5.04 -7.13 -0.08
C ASP A 140 4.86 -6.63 1.35
N PRO A 141 5.96 -6.30 2.08
CA PRO A 141 5.87 -5.67 3.39
C PRO A 141 5.48 -4.17 3.30
N GLY A 142 5.41 -3.60 2.10
CA GLY A 142 5.02 -2.21 1.86
C GLY A 142 6.11 -1.19 2.20
N GLY A 143 7.37 -1.63 2.22
CA GLY A 143 8.53 -0.77 2.44
C GLY A 143 8.76 0.24 1.30
N PRO A 144 9.70 1.20 1.49
CA PRO A 144 10.04 2.26 0.53
C PRO A 144 10.31 1.73 -0.89
N PRO A 145 10.18 2.57 -1.92
CA PRO A 145 10.40 2.14 -3.29
C PRO A 145 11.83 1.71 -3.54
N ASP A 146 12.01 0.64 -4.33
CA ASP A 146 13.30 0.14 -4.77
C ASP A 146 13.51 0.38 -6.28
N GLY A 147 14.61 -0.15 -6.85
CA GLY A 147 14.96 0.06 -8.26
C GLY A 147 13.98 -0.55 -9.27
N GLY A 148 13.06 -1.42 -8.83
CA GLY A 148 12.02 -2.00 -9.68
C GLY A 148 10.71 -1.21 -9.70
N ASP A 149 10.58 -0.21 -8.83
CA ASP A 149 9.36 0.58 -8.68
C ASP A 149 9.32 1.79 -9.62
N ASN A 150 8.12 2.17 -10.06
CA ASN A 150 7.92 3.37 -10.84
C ASN A 150 7.91 4.60 -9.92
N LEU A 151 9.08 5.18 -9.69
CA LEU A 151 9.25 6.38 -8.86
C LEU A 151 8.67 7.62 -9.56
N LEU A 152 7.60 8.17 -9.00
CA LEU A 152 6.94 9.38 -9.52
C LEU A 152 7.61 10.66 -9.00
N HIS A 153 8.06 10.64 -7.75
CA HIS A 153 8.72 11.78 -7.12
C HIS A 153 9.56 11.35 -5.93
N ARG A 154 10.70 12.02 -5.73
CA ARG A 154 11.56 11.87 -4.56
C ARG A 154 12.15 13.22 -4.18
N CYS A 155 11.99 13.62 -2.92
CA CYS A 155 12.56 14.86 -2.42
C CYS A 155 12.91 14.78 -0.93
N ARG A 156 13.78 15.67 -0.48
CA ARG A 156 14.02 15.84 0.96
C ARG A 156 12.83 16.55 1.59
N PHE A 157 12.35 16.03 2.71
CA PHE A 157 11.33 16.70 3.51
C PHE A 157 11.92 17.90 4.24
N GLN A 158 11.29 19.07 4.08
CA GLN A 158 11.54 20.23 4.92
C GLN A 158 10.21 20.75 5.47
N GLU A 159 10.15 20.97 6.80
CA GLU A 159 8.93 21.41 7.49
C GLU A 159 8.43 22.78 6.99
N SER A 160 9.35 23.66 6.60
CA SER A 160 9.08 24.96 5.98
C SER A 160 8.38 24.82 4.62
N GLU A 161 8.67 23.75 3.87
CA GLU A 161 8.16 23.48 2.53
C GLU A 161 6.94 22.55 2.52
N ARG A 162 6.37 22.22 3.70
CA ARG A 162 5.26 21.27 3.83
C ARG A 162 4.07 21.58 2.91
N LEU A 163 3.77 22.86 2.66
CA LEU A 163 2.66 23.25 1.77
C LEU A 163 2.98 22.97 0.30
N THR A 164 4.22 23.17 -0.11
CA THR A 164 4.72 22.79 -1.44
C THR A 164 4.63 21.28 -1.61
N HIS A 165 5.09 20.50 -0.63
CA HIS A 165 4.98 19.03 -0.68
C HIS A 165 3.53 18.55 -0.76
N ARG A 166 2.59 19.18 -0.03
CA ARG A 166 1.14 18.90 -0.15
C ARG A 166 0.63 19.13 -1.56
N GLN A 167 1.03 20.25 -2.16
CA GLN A 167 0.60 20.61 -3.50
C GLN A 167 1.15 19.63 -4.54
N THR A 168 2.44 19.31 -4.47
CA THR A 168 3.07 18.29 -5.33
C THR A 168 2.38 16.93 -5.20
N LEU A 169 2.06 16.49 -3.98
CA LEU A 169 1.33 15.24 -3.78
C LEU A 169 -0.04 15.27 -4.46
N ARG A 170 -0.81 16.35 -4.32
CA ARG A 170 -2.13 16.50 -4.97
C ARG A 170 -2.04 16.45 -6.48
N GLU A 171 -1.03 17.11 -7.06
CA GLU A 171 -0.80 17.12 -8.50
C GLU A 171 -0.48 15.73 -9.02
N LEU A 172 0.43 15.00 -8.37
CA LEU A 172 0.79 13.64 -8.75
C LEU A 172 -0.38 12.67 -8.61
N VAL A 173 -1.14 12.79 -7.52
CA VAL A 173 -2.38 12.02 -7.30
C VAL A 173 -3.40 12.31 -8.40
N GLY A 174 -3.56 13.56 -8.82
CA GLY A 174 -4.46 13.95 -9.91
C GLY A 174 -3.99 13.43 -11.28
N GLN A 175 -2.70 13.50 -11.58
CA GLN A 175 -2.13 12.93 -12.80
C GLN A 175 -2.32 11.42 -12.87
N TRP A 176 -2.05 10.73 -11.75
CA TRP A 176 -2.30 9.30 -11.62
C TRP A 176 -3.77 8.95 -11.86
N GLN A 177 -4.70 9.76 -11.32
CA GLN A 177 -6.13 9.57 -11.50
C GLN A 177 -6.51 9.63 -12.99
N LEU A 178 -6.03 10.65 -13.71
CA LEU A 178 -6.29 10.81 -15.15
C LEU A 178 -5.71 9.65 -15.97
N LYS A 179 -4.54 9.13 -15.57
CA LYS A 179 -3.93 7.94 -16.19
C LYS A 179 -4.84 6.72 -16.02
N LEU A 180 -5.37 6.48 -14.81
CA LEU A 180 -6.21 5.31 -14.52
C LEU A 180 -7.59 5.35 -15.20
N GLU A 181 -8.13 6.54 -15.47
CA GLU A 181 -9.41 6.68 -16.19
C GLU A 181 -9.25 6.49 -17.71
N ARG A 182 -8.02 6.59 -18.24
CA ARG A 182 -7.70 6.42 -19.67
C ARG A 182 -7.26 5.00 -20.03
N SER A 183 -6.86 4.20 -19.04
CA SER A 183 -6.49 2.77 -19.18
C SER A 183 -7.71 1.88 -19.20
#